data_AF-A0A7C1F568-F1
#
_entry.id   AF-A0A7C1F568-F1
#
_cell.length_a   1.000
_cell.length_b   1.000
_cell.length_c   1.000
_cell.angle_alpha   90.00
_cell.angle_beta   90.00
_cell.angle_gamma   90.00
#
_symmetry.space_group_name_H-M   'P 1'
#
loop_
_entity.id
_entity.type
_entity.pdbx_description
1 polymer ?
#
loop_
_entity_poly.entity_id
_entity_poly.type
_entity_poly.pdbx_seq_one_letter_code
_entity_poly.pdbx_strand_id
1 'polypeptide(L)'
;MDVQLKTVVRQFGISKGQPVSQPRQIKVVDATAAPGARPSRGDLYILLEVLGGFPDVGFVLDQLASIITEEYYRGTGSTTGSIGAALRAANEWLFEENLNSPREQRGVAGVTCAVLRDGQLYLGQIGPALAYLWQADSLRRCPEDSPWLRQAIPSDTERAASPPLGVRRVIEPQFHHAALEPGDTFILASPALARLATGEVIAEGIARGPDAAAQELRRLAGEQDLNVLIVGVQAEGVLVPWPDVEEAPEELEEVEEVRRPARRRRGPALSVESALGTARQLLQQAQHGLGALPRRLVPQRSGAARPARPVRRTPAAPRGRFDSRVIGVLAILVPVLVLAIVLITRYQYESSRRAQIAALLRQASDARASIVTMGQRDQQRQALLQAISLIDQALQLDPQEPA
;
A
#
# COMPACT_ATOMS: atom_id res chain seq x y z
N MET A 1 32.26 7.98 -11.19
CA MET A 1 32.12 6.52 -11.38
C MET A 1 30.76 6.18 -10.80
N ASP A 2 29.77 5.91 -11.66
CA ASP A 2 28.48 5.41 -11.19
C ASP A 2 28.67 3.93 -10.84
N VAL A 3 28.64 3.61 -9.55
CA VAL A 3 28.66 2.22 -9.08
C VAL A 3 27.30 1.65 -9.44
N GLN A 4 27.27 0.68 -10.35
CA GLN A 4 26.04 -0.08 -10.60
C GLN A 4 25.70 -0.89 -9.34
N LEU A 5 24.44 -0.85 -8.93
CA LEU A 5 23.95 -1.55 -7.76
C LEU A 5 23.32 -2.86 -8.20
N LYS A 6 23.71 -3.94 -7.54
CA LYS A 6 23.08 -5.26 -7.68
C LYS A 6 22.22 -5.54 -6.47
N THR A 7 21.00 -6.02 -6.66
CA THR A 7 20.12 -6.42 -5.55
C THR A 7 20.17 -7.91 -5.29
N VAL A 8 20.22 -8.30 -4.02
CA VAL A 8 19.96 -9.67 -3.55
C VAL A 8 18.57 -9.72 -2.95
N VAL A 9 17.68 -10.42 -3.62
CA VAL A 9 16.28 -10.57 -3.19
C VAL A 9 16.08 -11.91 -2.48
N ARG A 10 15.44 -11.87 -1.32
CA ARG A 10 14.93 -13.04 -0.59
C ARG A 10 13.48 -12.82 -0.24
N GLN A 11 12.66 -13.83 -0.43
CA GLN A 11 11.26 -13.78 -0.03
C GLN A 11 10.82 -15.08 0.62
N PHE A 12 9.84 -14.99 1.50
CA PHE A 12 9.14 -16.14 2.06
C PHE A 12 7.78 -15.74 2.61
N GLY A 13 6.90 -16.72 2.72
CA GLY A 13 5.65 -16.66 3.44
C GLY A 13 5.55 -17.81 4.44
N ILE A 14 4.71 -17.64 5.45
CA ILE A 14 4.15 -18.69 6.29
C ILE A 14 2.65 -18.54 6.19
N SER A 15 1.96 -19.62 5.87
CA SER A 15 0.50 -19.66 5.73
C SER A 15 -0.02 -20.91 6.41
N LYS A 16 -0.83 -20.74 7.46
CA LYS A 16 -1.35 -21.83 8.30
C LYS A 16 -0.22 -22.73 8.82
N GLY A 17 0.87 -22.11 9.29
CA GLY A 17 2.07 -22.79 9.78
C GLY A 17 2.92 -23.49 8.72
N GLN A 18 2.56 -23.41 7.43
CA GLN A 18 3.34 -24.02 6.35
C GLN A 18 4.22 -22.97 5.65
N PRO A 19 5.51 -23.29 5.38
CA PRO A 19 6.38 -22.39 4.65
C PRO A 19 5.98 -22.30 3.17
N VAL A 20 5.93 -21.08 2.65
CA VAL A 20 5.62 -20.75 1.27
C VAL A 20 6.82 -20.02 0.67
N SER A 21 7.42 -20.56 -0.38
CA SER A 21 8.61 -19.94 -1.01
C SER A 21 8.27 -18.72 -1.87
N GLN A 22 7.08 -18.70 -2.46
CA GLN A 22 6.58 -17.60 -3.30
C GLN A 22 5.16 -17.23 -2.87
N PRO A 23 5.01 -16.43 -1.79
CA PRO A 23 3.69 -15.99 -1.35
C PRO A 23 3.06 -15.07 -2.39
N ARG A 24 1.76 -15.25 -2.65
CA ARG A 24 0.99 -14.44 -3.60
C ARG A 24 0.90 -12.96 -3.22
N GLN A 25 1.08 -12.68 -1.93
CA GLN A 25 1.15 -11.33 -1.37
C GLN A 25 2.34 -10.53 -1.88
N ILE A 26 3.40 -11.20 -2.36
CA ILE A 26 4.64 -10.55 -2.77
C ILE A 26 4.76 -10.59 -4.30
N LYS A 27 4.98 -9.42 -4.89
CA LYS A 27 5.30 -9.28 -6.31
C LYS A 27 6.63 -8.54 -6.46
N VAL A 28 7.53 -9.14 -7.23
CA VAL A 28 8.82 -8.55 -7.63
C VAL A 28 8.83 -8.42 -9.14
N VAL A 29 9.16 -7.23 -9.65
CA VAL A 29 9.21 -6.92 -11.08
C VAL A 29 10.55 -6.26 -11.38
N ASP A 30 11.43 -7.03 -12.01
CA ASP A 30 12.67 -6.54 -12.61
C ASP A 30 12.33 -5.74 -13.87
N ALA A 31 12.67 -4.45 -13.90
CA ALA A 31 12.31 -3.54 -14.97
C ALA A 31 13.03 -3.83 -16.29
N THR A 32 14.15 -4.55 -16.25
CA THR A 32 14.92 -4.96 -17.43
C THR A 32 14.38 -6.24 -18.06
N ALA A 33 13.76 -7.11 -17.26
CA ALA A 33 13.24 -8.41 -17.71
C ALA A 33 11.72 -8.43 -17.97
N ALA A 34 10.96 -7.50 -17.38
CA ALA A 34 9.50 -7.53 -17.43
C ALA A 34 8.91 -6.97 -18.75
N PRO A 35 8.04 -7.73 -19.45
CA PRO A 35 7.36 -7.22 -20.65
C PRO A 35 6.53 -5.96 -20.36
N GLY A 36 6.73 -4.91 -21.15
CA GLY A 36 6.01 -3.64 -20.99
C GLY A 36 6.52 -2.74 -19.85
N ALA A 37 7.46 -3.22 -19.02
CA ALA A 37 8.19 -2.37 -18.10
C ALA A 37 9.13 -1.44 -18.88
N ARG A 38 9.40 -0.27 -18.30
CA ARG A 38 10.39 0.67 -18.83
C ARG A 38 11.62 0.55 -17.94
N PRO A 39 12.78 0.07 -18.43
CA PRO A 39 13.97 -0.10 -17.59
C PRO A 39 14.35 1.16 -16.80
N SER A 40 14.14 2.34 -17.40
CA SER A 40 14.36 3.65 -16.76
C SER A 40 13.44 3.96 -15.57
N ARG A 41 12.46 3.11 -15.27
CA ARG A 41 11.55 3.25 -14.13
C ARG A 41 12.07 2.53 -12.88
N GLY A 42 13.10 1.70 -13.00
CA GLY A 42 13.64 0.91 -11.90
C GLY A 42 12.71 -0.21 -11.46
N ASP A 43 13.24 -1.07 -10.59
CA ASP A 43 12.59 -2.30 -10.14
C ASP A 43 11.47 -1.99 -9.15
N LEU A 44 10.41 -2.79 -9.25
CA LEU A 44 9.19 -2.62 -8.46
C LEU A 44 8.99 -3.83 -7.55
N TYR A 45 8.78 -3.55 -6.26
CA TYR A 45 8.50 -4.53 -5.22
C TYR A 45 7.18 -4.16 -4.54
N ILE A 46 6.28 -5.13 -4.42
CA ILE A 46 4.96 -4.93 -3.83
C ILE A 46 4.77 -6.02 -2.77
N LEU A 47 4.33 -5.62 -1.59
CA LEU A 47 3.74 -6.53 -0.60
C LEU A 47 2.31 -6.08 -0.32
N LEU A 48 1.38 -7.01 -0.46
CA LEU A 48 -0.05 -6.81 -0.24
C LEU A 48 -0.51 -7.56 1.02
N GLU A 49 -1.38 -6.92 1.77
CA GLU A 49 -2.07 -7.50 2.91
C GLU A 49 -3.56 -7.38 2.69
N VAL A 50 -4.33 -8.42 3.00
CA VAL A 50 -5.78 -8.41 2.77
C VAL A 50 -6.50 -8.94 4.01
N LEU A 51 -7.63 -8.32 4.32
CA LEU A 51 -8.48 -8.71 5.44
C LEU A 51 -9.94 -8.57 5.05
N GLY A 52 -10.74 -9.60 5.30
CA GLY A 52 -12.18 -9.57 5.02
C GLY A 52 -12.68 -10.90 4.47
N GLY A 53 -13.91 -10.89 3.96
CA GLY A 53 -14.62 -12.07 3.51
C GLY A 53 -14.50 -12.34 2.01
N PHE A 54 -13.44 -11.86 1.34
CA PHE A 54 -13.25 -12.04 -0.10
C PHE A 54 -13.48 -13.50 -0.52
N PRO A 55 -14.38 -13.77 -1.49
CA PRO A 55 -14.66 -15.13 -1.95
C PRO A 55 -13.41 -15.81 -2.53
N ASP A 56 -12.59 -15.03 -3.25
CA ASP A 56 -11.31 -15.46 -3.79
C ASP A 56 -10.22 -14.44 -3.43
N VAL A 57 -9.51 -14.73 -2.34
CA VAL A 57 -8.37 -13.93 -1.88
C VAL A 57 -7.23 -13.92 -2.91
N GLY A 58 -7.01 -15.03 -3.62
CA GLY A 58 -5.94 -15.14 -4.61
C GLY A 58 -6.18 -14.21 -5.80
N PHE A 59 -7.41 -14.19 -6.31
CA PHE A 59 -7.83 -13.27 -7.37
C PHE A 59 -7.64 -11.81 -6.96
N VAL A 60 -8.06 -11.43 -5.75
CA VAL A 60 -7.91 -10.04 -5.26
C VAL A 60 -6.44 -9.64 -5.19
N LEU A 61 -5.57 -10.49 -4.67
CA LEU A 61 -4.12 -10.23 -4.60
C LEU A 61 -3.49 -10.07 -5.99
N ASP A 62 -3.80 -11.01 -6.90
CA ASP A 62 -3.26 -10.99 -8.27
C ASP A 62 -3.73 -9.73 -9.02
N GLN A 63 -5.01 -9.34 -8.86
CA GLN A 63 -5.59 -8.19 -9.50
C GLN A 63 -5.01 -6.86 -8.98
N LEU A 64 -4.87 -6.72 -7.65
CA LEU A 64 -4.23 -5.55 -7.05
C LEU A 64 -2.78 -5.42 -7.52
N ALA A 65 -2.01 -6.52 -7.52
CA ALA A 65 -0.63 -6.50 -7.98
C ALA A 65 -0.52 -6.12 -9.46
N SER A 66 -1.43 -6.61 -10.32
CA SER A 66 -1.46 -6.27 -11.75
C SER A 66 -1.75 -4.78 -11.95
N ILE A 67 -2.81 -4.24 -11.32
CA ILE A 67 -3.18 -2.83 -11.43
C ILE A 67 -2.02 -1.93 -10.99
N ILE A 68 -1.40 -2.22 -9.84
CA ILE A 68 -0.29 -1.42 -9.32
C ILE A 68 0.89 -1.45 -10.29
N THR A 69 1.25 -2.63 -10.79
CA THR A 69 2.37 -2.80 -11.73
C THR A 69 2.14 -2.03 -13.02
N GLU A 70 0.97 -2.23 -13.64
CA GLU A 70 0.64 -1.61 -14.92
C GLU A 70 0.57 -0.08 -14.83
N GLU A 71 -0.12 0.45 -13.81
CA GLU A 71 -0.25 1.89 -13.63
C GLU A 71 1.09 2.55 -13.30
N TYR A 72 1.94 1.89 -12.52
CA TYR A 72 3.27 2.40 -12.22
C TYR A 72 4.13 2.57 -13.47
N TYR A 73 4.21 1.52 -14.31
CA TYR A 73 5.05 1.53 -15.51
C TYR A 73 4.45 2.36 -16.66
N ARG A 74 3.11 2.48 -16.73
CA ARG A 74 2.42 3.34 -17.69
C ARG A 74 2.55 4.82 -17.34
N GLY A 75 2.64 5.14 -16.04
CA GLY A 75 2.69 6.50 -15.53
C GLY A 75 3.71 7.39 -16.23
N THR A 76 3.56 8.70 -16.10
CA THR A 76 4.49 9.72 -16.59
C THR A 76 4.86 10.66 -15.44
N GLY A 77 6.05 11.27 -15.48
CA GLY A 77 6.50 12.16 -14.42
C GLY A 77 7.34 11.45 -13.35
N SER A 78 7.22 11.90 -12.10
CA SER A 78 8.06 11.42 -10.99
C SER A 78 7.70 10.01 -10.54
N THR A 79 8.68 9.32 -9.93
CA THR A 79 8.50 7.99 -9.34
C THR A 79 7.41 8.02 -8.26
N THR A 80 7.49 8.95 -7.30
CA THR A 80 6.47 9.16 -6.26
C THR A 80 5.08 9.43 -6.84
N GLY A 81 4.99 10.26 -7.88
CA GLY A 81 3.71 10.55 -8.54
C GLY A 81 3.10 9.31 -9.20
N SER A 82 3.93 8.48 -9.81
CA SER A 82 3.52 7.22 -10.46
C SER A 82 3.12 6.16 -9.44
N ILE A 83 3.85 6.03 -8.32
CA ILE A 83 3.43 5.18 -7.19
C ILE A 83 2.07 5.66 -6.66
N GLY A 84 1.91 6.97 -6.42
CA GLY A 84 0.64 7.51 -5.95
C GLY A 84 -0.53 7.25 -6.91
N ALA A 85 -0.30 7.35 -8.22
CA ALA A 85 -1.32 7.01 -9.23
C ALA A 85 -1.69 5.53 -9.19
N ALA A 86 -0.70 4.64 -9.11
CA ALA A 86 -0.89 3.20 -9.02
C ALA A 86 -1.70 2.79 -7.78
N LEU A 87 -1.36 3.35 -6.62
CA LEU A 87 -2.09 3.06 -5.37
C LEU A 87 -3.53 3.58 -5.40
N ARG A 88 -3.78 4.75 -5.98
CA ARG A 88 -5.13 5.27 -6.17
C ARG A 88 -5.96 4.42 -7.14
N ALA A 89 -5.37 3.92 -8.22
CA ALA A 89 -6.05 3.02 -9.15
C ALA A 89 -6.42 1.69 -8.50
N ALA A 90 -5.50 1.11 -7.71
CA ALA A 90 -5.76 -0.10 -6.93
C ALA A 90 -6.90 0.11 -5.91
N ASN A 91 -6.91 1.26 -5.24
CA ASN A 91 -7.98 1.63 -4.34
C ASN A 91 -9.33 1.78 -5.04
N GLU A 92 -9.38 2.50 -6.16
CA GLU A 92 -10.62 2.71 -6.91
C GLU A 92 -11.22 1.36 -7.32
N TRP A 93 -10.40 0.45 -7.83
CA TRP A 93 -10.85 -0.90 -8.18
C TRP A 93 -11.43 -1.64 -6.96
N LEU A 94 -10.69 -1.69 -5.84
CA LEU A 94 -11.15 -2.42 -4.66
C LEU A 94 -12.38 -1.78 -4.00
N PHE A 95 -12.47 -0.44 -4.06
CA PHE A 95 -13.63 0.30 -3.56
C PHE A 95 -14.89 -0.04 -4.37
N GLU A 96 -14.79 -0.07 -5.69
CA GLU A 96 -15.91 -0.46 -6.57
C GLU A 96 -16.25 -1.95 -6.40
N GLU A 97 -15.27 -2.84 -6.24
CA GLU A 97 -15.50 -4.26 -5.94
C GLU A 97 -16.31 -4.43 -4.64
N ASN A 98 -15.91 -3.73 -3.58
CA ASN A 98 -16.62 -3.73 -2.31
C ASN A 98 -18.02 -3.13 -2.41
N LEU A 99 -18.19 -2.07 -3.20
CA LEU A 99 -19.47 -1.40 -3.39
C LEU A 99 -20.51 -2.34 -4.03
N ASN A 100 -20.05 -3.15 -4.99
CA ASN A 100 -20.87 -4.08 -5.76
C ASN A 100 -21.04 -5.46 -5.09
N SER A 101 -20.32 -5.74 -4.01
CA SER A 101 -20.34 -7.02 -3.30
C SER A 101 -21.30 -7.03 -2.09
N PRO A 102 -21.89 -8.20 -1.74
CA PRO A 102 -22.56 -8.41 -0.46
C PRO A 102 -21.64 -8.12 0.73
N ARG A 103 -22.18 -7.70 1.88
CA ARG A 103 -21.38 -7.22 3.02
C ARG A 103 -20.37 -8.26 3.52
N GLU A 104 -20.78 -9.52 3.52
CA GLU A 104 -20.02 -10.68 3.95
C GLU A 104 -18.88 -11.05 2.99
N GLN A 105 -18.89 -10.52 1.75
CA GLN A 105 -17.86 -10.76 0.73
C GLN A 105 -16.86 -9.60 0.60
N ARG A 106 -17.09 -8.50 1.33
CA ARG A 106 -16.24 -7.32 1.31
C ARG A 106 -14.97 -7.54 2.11
N GLY A 107 -13.93 -6.81 1.74
CA GLY A 107 -12.70 -6.76 2.51
C GLY A 107 -11.91 -5.50 2.24
N VAL A 108 -10.75 -5.41 2.84
CA VAL A 108 -9.83 -4.29 2.72
C VAL A 108 -8.46 -4.82 2.37
N ALA A 109 -7.64 -3.95 1.79
CA ALA A 109 -6.25 -4.27 1.50
C ALA A 109 -5.32 -3.18 2.01
N GLY A 110 -4.11 -3.58 2.36
CA GLY A 110 -2.99 -2.70 2.56
C GLY A 110 -1.86 -3.06 1.61
N VAL A 111 -0.97 -2.11 1.39
CA VAL A 111 0.11 -2.23 0.44
C VAL A 111 1.33 -1.47 0.90
N THR A 112 2.48 -2.13 0.81
CA THR A 112 3.78 -1.47 0.72
C THR A 112 4.29 -1.63 -0.70
N CYS A 113 4.42 -0.51 -1.41
CA CYS A 113 5.00 -0.44 -2.74
C CYS A 113 6.38 0.22 -2.64
N ALA A 114 7.42 -0.45 -3.12
CA ALA A 114 8.78 0.04 -3.13
C ALA A 114 9.31 0.04 -4.57
N VAL A 115 9.97 1.13 -4.94
CA VAL A 115 10.68 1.25 -6.22
C VAL A 115 12.14 1.54 -5.93
N LEU A 116 13.03 0.72 -6.47
CA LEU A 116 14.46 0.99 -6.47
C LEU A 116 14.89 1.46 -7.87
N ARG A 117 15.33 2.71 -7.95
CA ARG A 117 15.72 3.33 -9.21
C ARG A 117 16.93 4.23 -8.99
N ASP A 118 17.99 4.02 -9.78
CA ASP A 118 19.20 4.86 -9.77
C ASP A 118 19.78 5.05 -8.35
N GLY A 119 19.76 3.97 -7.55
CA GLY A 119 20.19 3.98 -6.13
C GLY A 119 19.26 4.72 -5.16
N GLN A 120 18.08 5.14 -5.61
CA GLN A 120 17.05 5.76 -4.79
C GLN A 120 15.90 4.79 -4.53
N LEU A 121 15.53 4.64 -3.26
CA LEU A 121 14.36 3.90 -2.79
C LEU A 121 13.19 4.86 -2.61
N TYR A 122 12.09 4.59 -3.30
CA TYR A 122 10.81 5.28 -3.14
C TYR A 122 9.78 4.32 -2.56
N LEU A 123 9.24 4.64 -1.40
CA LEU A 123 8.15 3.87 -0.78
C LEU A 123 6.84 4.64 -0.91
N GLY A 124 5.76 3.90 -1.22
CA GLY A 124 4.38 4.35 -1.08
C GLY A 124 3.57 3.31 -0.33
N GLN A 125 2.85 3.74 0.71
CA GLN A 125 2.17 2.85 1.63
C GLN A 125 0.72 3.26 1.89
N ILE A 126 -0.16 2.27 1.98
CA ILE A 126 -1.52 2.38 2.53
C ILE A 126 -1.69 1.22 3.51
N GLY A 127 -2.07 1.51 4.75
CA GLY A 127 -2.20 0.48 5.79
C GLY A 127 -3.25 -0.58 5.44
N PRO A 128 -3.16 -1.82 5.98
CA PRO A 128 -2.02 -2.41 6.69
C PRO A 128 -0.76 -2.53 5.84
N ALA A 129 0.34 -1.92 6.28
CA ALA A 129 1.61 -1.89 5.54
C ALA A 129 2.77 -1.76 6.52
N LEU A 130 3.90 -2.40 6.20
CA LEU A 130 5.12 -2.34 6.97
C LEU A 130 6.35 -2.44 6.06
N ALA A 131 7.32 -1.57 6.31
CA ALA A 131 8.66 -1.64 5.76
C ALA A 131 9.69 -1.39 6.87
N TYR A 132 10.84 -2.03 6.76
CA TYR A 132 12.04 -1.68 7.52
C TYR A 132 13.15 -1.26 6.57
N LEU A 133 13.95 -0.30 6.99
CA LEU A 133 15.10 0.20 6.26
C LEU A 133 16.30 0.18 7.19
N TRP A 134 17.32 -0.58 6.82
CA TRP A 134 18.59 -0.70 7.52
C TRP A 134 19.67 0.06 6.75
N GLN A 135 20.19 1.12 7.37
CA GLN A 135 21.23 1.98 6.81
C GLN A 135 22.16 2.46 7.91
N ALA A 136 23.47 2.52 7.63
CA ALA A 136 24.48 3.03 8.56
C ALA A 136 24.32 2.48 10.00
N ASP A 137 24.13 1.17 10.11
CA ASP A 137 23.90 0.42 11.36
C ASP A 137 22.67 0.85 12.17
N SER A 138 21.68 1.45 11.51
CA SER A 138 20.42 1.89 12.11
C SER A 138 19.21 1.29 11.40
N LEU A 139 18.23 0.82 12.18
CA LEU A 139 16.95 0.32 11.68
C LEU A 139 15.87 1.40 11.82
N ARG A 140 15.24 1.75 10.70
CA ARG A 140 14.04 2.58 10.65
C ARG A 140 12.83 1.75 10.22
N ARG A 141 11.67 2.01 10.80
CA ARG A 141 10.39 1.41 10.38
C ARG A 141 9.51 2.44 9.69
N CYS A 142 8.85 2.04 8.60
CA CYS A 142 7.89 2.85 7.85
C CYS A 142 6.56 2.08 7.72
N PRO A 143 5.41 2.62 8.20
CA PRO A 143 5.31 3.81 9.04
C PRO A 143 5.91 3.59 10.44
N GLU A 144 6.31 4.67 11.11
CA GLU A 144 6.87 4.61 12.47
C GLU A 144 5.79 4.19 13.49
N ASP A 145 4.62 4.82 13.39
CA ASP A 145 3.41 4.49 14.15
C ASP A 145 2.22 4.26 13.20
N SER A 146 1.45 3.23 13.50
CA SER A 146 0.22 2.90 12.80
C SER A 146 -0.60 1.92 13.64
N PRO A 147 -1.93 2.08 13.69
CA PRO A 147 -2.79 1.14 14.43
C PRO A 147 -2.68 -0.29 13.90
N TRP A 148 -2.38 -0.46 12.61
CA TRP A 148 -2.17 -1.76 11.95
C TRP A 148 -0.93 -2.51 12.46
N LEU A 149 0.05 -1.81 13.04
CA LEU A 149 1.25 -2.41 13.62
C LEU A 149 0.99 -2.89 15.05
N ARG A 150 0.13 -2.20 15.79
CA ARG A 150 -0.14 -2.49 17.21
C ARG A 150 -1.11 -3.66 17.39
N GLN A 151 -2.05 -3.85 16.47
CA GLN A 151 -3.06 -4.92 16.55
C GLN A 151 -3.45 -5.43 15.16
N ALA A 152 -3.88 -6.69 15.09
CA ALA A 152 -4.24 -7.34 13.83
C ALA A 152 -5.47 -6.71 13.17
N ILE A 153 -6.46 -6.31 13.97
CA ILE A 153 -7.70 -5.70 13.52
C ILE A 153 -7.90 -4.40 14.32
N PRO A 154 -7.55 -3.23 13.76
CA PRO A 154 -7.78 -1.96 14.42
C PRO A 154 -9.25 -1.66 14.65
N SER A 155 -9.58 -0.79 15.62
CA SER A 155 -10.96 -0.33 15.83
C SER A 155 -11.51 0.42 14.60
N ASP A 156 -12.84 0.54 14.49
CA ASP A 156 -13.48 1.30 13.42
C ASP A 156 -12.99 2.76 13.36
N THR A 157 -12.81 3.39 14.51
CA THR A 157 -12.29 4.76 14.62
C THR A 157 -10.86 4.86 14.10
N GLU A 158 -9.99 3.91 14.45
CA GLU A 158 -8.60 3.89 13.97
C GLU A 158 -8.51 3.59 12.48
N ARG A 159 -9.35 2.68 11.95
CA ARG A 159 -9.45 2.45 10.50
C ARG A 159 -10.01 3.66 9.78
N ALA A 160 -10.91 4.42 10.39
CA ALA A 160 -11.39 5.67 9.78
C ALA A 160 -10.30 6.75 9.74
N ALA A 161 -9.39 6.77 10.72
CA ALA A 161 -8.25 7.69 10.77
C ALA A 161 -7.09 7.28 9.84
N SER A 162 -6.87 5.97 9.66
CA SER A 162 -5.87 5.40 8.77
C SER A 162 -6.52 4.38 7.83
N PRO A 163 -7.26 4.87 6.81
CA PRO A 163 -8.10 4.03 5.97
C PRO A 163 -7.27 3.09 5.09
N PRO A 164 -7.60 1.79 5.08
CA PRO A 164 -7.02 0.86 4.13
C PRO A 164 -7.65 1.02 2.75
N LEU A 165 -7.08 0.36 1.76
CA LEU A 165 -7.64 0.30 0.41
C LEU A 165 -9.06 -0.30 0.46
N GLY A 166 -9.94 0.26 -0.38
CA GLY A 166 -11.29 -0.26 -0.59
C GLY A 166 -12.35 0.28 0.37
N VAL A 167 -11.99 1.09 1.37
CA VAL A 167 -12.96 1.68 2.31
C VAL A 167 -13.47 3.04 1.85
N ARG A 168 -12.57 3.89 1.35
CA ARG A 168 -12.89 5.24 0.87
C ARG A 168 -12.49 5.34 -0.59
N ARG A 169 -13.25 6.11 -1.37
CA ARG A 169 -12.92 6.37 -2.77
C ARG A 169 -11.61 7.13 -2.95
N VAL A 170 -11.38 8.11 -2.08
CA VAL A 170 -10.15 8.91 -2.06
C VAL A 170 -9.28 8.45 -0.91
N ILE A 171 -8.00 8.21 -1.23
CA ILE A 171 -6.96 7.81 -0.29
C ILE A 171 -5.75 8.73 -0.41
N GLU A 172 -4.97 8.81 0.67
CA GLU A 172 -3.74 9.58 0.75
C GLU A 172 -2.59 8.62 1.10
N PRO A 173 -1.81 8.15 0.10
CA PRO A 173 -0.66 7.31 0.36
C PRO A 173 0.41 8.03 1.17
N GLN A 174 1.02 7.30 2.10
CA GLN A 174 2.18 7.76 2.82
C GLN A 174 3.42 7.46 2.00
N PHE A 175 4.32 8.44 1.88
CA PHE A 175 5.54 8.29 1.08
C PHE A 175 6.78 8.40 1.94
N HIS A 176 7.79 7.60 1.60
CA HIS A 176 9.13 7.70 2.16
C HIS A 176 10.16 7.59 1.05
N HIS A 177 11.32 8.21 1.24
CA HIS A 177 12.40 8.25 0.26
C HIS A 177 13.75 8.13 0.96
N ALA A 178 14.63 7.32 0.41
CA ALA A 178 16.00 7.15 0.88
C ALA A 178 16.95 6.87 -0.28
N ALA A 179 18.18 7.38 -0.20
CA ALA A 179 19.28 6.92 -1.06
C ALA A 179 19.88 5.66 -0.45
N LEU A 180 20.09 4.61 -1.23
CA LEU A 180 20.69 3.35 -0.77
C LEU A 180 22.13 3.23 -1.24
N GLU A 181 22.99 2.76 -0.34
CA GLU A 181 24.40 2.44 -0.61
C GLU A 181 24.63 0.92 -0.57
N PRO A 182 25.72 0.42 -1.17
CA PRO A 182 26.13 -0.97 -0.99
C PRO A 182 26.21 -1.36 0.50
N GLY A 183 25.51 -2.43 0.88
CA GLY A 183 25.36 -2.88 2.27
C GLY A 183 24.00 -2.56 2.88
N ASP A 184 23.30 -1.56 2.36
CA ASP A 184 21.96 -1.21 2.84
C ASP A 184 20.95 -2.32 2.52
N THR A 185 19.94 -2.47 3.37
CA THR A 185 18.89 -3.47 3.20
C THR A 185 17.53 -2.86 3.51
N PHE A 186 16.53 -3.14 2.68
CA PHE A 186 15.15 -2.87 3.03
C PHE A 186 14.33 -4.15 3.08
N ILE A 187 13.31 -4.15 3.93
CA ILE A 187 12.38 -5.25 4.12
C ILE A 187 10.97 -4.72 3.89
N LEU A 188 10.18 -5.43 3.09
CA LEU A 188 8.73 -5.30 3.10
C LEU A 188 8.16 -6.51 3.85
N ALA A 189 7.29 -6.28 4.82
CA ALA A 189 6.74 -7.38 5.61
C ALA A 189 5.26 -7.20 5.90
N SER A 190 4.60 -8.30 6.26
CA SER A 190 3.31 -8.27 6.94
C SER A 190 3.39 -7.48 8.25
N PRO A 191 2.35 -6.73 8.64
CA PRO A 191 2.35 -5.97 9.90
C PRO A 191 2.49 -6.85 11.14
N ALA A 192 2.22 -8.16 11.02
CA ALA A 192 2.44 -9.14 12.08
C ALA A 192 3.90 -9.17 12.57
N LEU A 193 4.89 -8.87 11.70
CA LEU A 193 6.29 -8.84 12.09
C LEU A 193 6.56 -7.83 13.23
N ALA A 194 5.91 -6.65 13.18
CA ALA A 194 6.07 -5.63 14.21
C ALA A 194 5.51 -6.04 15.59
N ARG A 195 4.66 -7.08 15.64
CA ARG A 195 4.13 -7.65 16.89
C ARG A 195 4.92 -8.87 17.36
N LEU A 196 5.64 -9.51 16.44
CA LEU A 196 6.43 -10.71 16.69
C LEU A 196 7.85 -10.41 17.19
N ALA A 197 8.46 -9.32 16.70
CA ALA A 197 9.85 -9.01 16.97
C ALA A 197 10.05 -7.52 17.24
N THR A 198 10.98 -7.22 18.15
CA THR A 198 11.42 -5.85 18.40
C THR A 198 12.36 -5.38 17.29
N GLY A 199 12.61 -4.07 17.24
CA GLY A 199 13.55 -3.48 16.28
C GLY A 199 14.97 -4.03 16.45
N GLU A 200 15.41 -4.29 17.69
CA GLU A 200 16.75 -4.83 17.95
C GLU A 200 16.93 -6.23 17.36
N VAL A 201 15.95 -7.12 17.55
CA VAL A 201 16.00 -8.49 17.03
C VAL A 201 16.05 -8.49 15.49
N ILE A 202 15.28 -7.60 14.86
CA ILE A 202 15.27 -7.45 13.40
C ILE A 202 16.61 -6.90 12.92
N ALA A 203 17.16 -5.89 13.60
CA ALA A 203 18.45 -5.28 13.29
C ALA A 203 19.60 -6.29 13.35
N GLU A 204 19.66 -7.11 14.40
CA GLU A 204 20.69 -8.16 14.54
C GLU A 204 20.64 -9.18 13.40
N GLY A 205 19.44 -9.55 12.95
CA GLY A 205 19.26 -10.44 11.80
C GLY A 205 19.79 -9.83 10.51
N ILE A 206 19.43 -8.56 10.25
CA ILE A 206 19.82 -7.83 9.04
C ILE A 206 21.33 -7.54 8.99
N ALA A 207 21.95 -7.21 10.13
CA ALA A 207 23.38 -6.94 10.23
C ALA A 207 24.25 -8.14 9.79
N ARG A 208 23.71 -9.37 9.87
CA ARG A 208 24.37 -10.61 9.40
C ARG A 208 24.11 -10.91 7.91
N GLY A 209 23.37 -10.05 7.21
CA GLY A 209 23.04 -10.15 5.80
C GLY A 209 21.66 -10.74 5.49
N PRO A 210 21.18 -10.64 4.23
CA PRO A 210 19.81 -10.99 3.85
C PRO A 210 19.40 -12.45 4.11
N ASP A 211 20.33 -13.39 3.96
CA ASP A 211 20.09 -14.82 4.20
C ASP A 211 19.89 -15.14 5.69
N ALA A 212 20.75 -14.59 6.54
CA ALA A 212 20.65 -14.74 7.99
C ALA A 212 19.38 -14.07 8.53
N ALA A 213 19.03 -12.89 8.01
CA ALA A 213 17.77 -12.22 8.32
C ALA A 213 16.57 -13.08 7.95
N ALA A 214 16.54 -13.67 6.75
CA ALA A 214 15.45 -14.53 6.32
C ALA A 214 15.28 -15.75 7.23
N GLN A 215 16.39 -16.40 7.63
CA GLN A 215 16.35 -17.55 8.53
C GLN A 215 15.82 -17.17 9.92
N GLU A 216 16.31 -16.06 10.48
CA GLU A 216 15.93 -15.60 11.80
C GLU A 216 14.45 -15.16 11.85
N LEU A 217 14.00 -14.41 10.85
CA LEU A 217 12.60 -13.98 10.76
C LEU A 217 11.63 -15.17 10.58
N ARG A 218 12.02 -16.21 9.83
CA ARG A 218 11.25 -17.46 9.74
C ARG A 218 11.16 -18.16 11.09
N ARG A 219 12.27 -18.21 11.83
CA ARG A 219 12.34 -18.83 13.16
C ARG A 219 11.43 -18.11 14.15
N LEU A 220 11.42 -16.77 14.13
CA LEU A 220 10.60 -15.93 15.00
C LEU A 220 9.10 -16.05 14.70
N ALA A 221 8.74 -16.19 13.42
CA ALA A 221 7.35 -16.35 13.01
C ALA A 221 6.73 -17.68 13.50
N GLY A 222 7.52 -18.75 13.54
CA GLY A 222 7.04 -20.07 13.93
C GLY A 222 5.88 -20.52 13.03
N GLU A 223 4.69 -20.66 13.61
CA GLU A 223 3.47 -21.03 12.88
C GLU A 223 2.60 -19.84 12.47
N GLN A 224 2.97 -18.62 12.85
CA GLN A 224 2.18 -17.42 12.55
C GLN A 224 2.28 -17.03 11.08
N ASP A 225 1.14 -16.62 10.51
CA ASP A 225 1.08 -16.11 9.15
C ASP A 225 1.94 -14.86 9.01
N LEU A 226 2.92 -14.93 8.09
CA LEU A 226 3.88 -13.86 7.87
C LEU A 226 4.41 -13.91 6.45
N ASN A 227 4.40 -12.78 5.75
CA ASN A 227 5.05 -12.60 4.46
C ASN A 227 6.20 -11.60 4.62
N VAL A 228 7.36 -11.91 4.05
CA VAL A 228 8.56 -11.06 4.12
C VAL A 228 9.29 -11.09 2.79
N LEU A 229 9.62 -9.89 2.31
CA LEU A 229 10.55 -9.63 1.22
C LEU A 229 11.74 -8.87 1.79
N ILE A 230 12.96 -9.35 1.55
CA ILE A 230 14.22 -8.72 1.95
C ILE A 230 15.00 -8.41 0.68
N VAL A 231 15.45 -7.17 0.56
CA VAL A 231 16.25 -6.71 -0.58
C VAL A 231 17.51 -6.07 -0.04
N GLY A 232 18.64 -6.75 -0.21
CA GLY A 232 19.97 -6.23 0.11
C GLY A 232 20.60 -5.58 -1.12
N VAL A 233 21.23 -4.43 -0.95
CA VAL A 233 21.94 -3.69 -1.99
C VAL A 233 23.42 -4.07 -1.93
N GLN A 234 24.00 -4.42 -3.08
CA GLN A 234 25.41 -4.78 -3.22
C GLN A 234 26.05 -3.92 -4.31
N ALA A 235 27.35 -3.65 -4.16
CA ALA A 235 28.12 -3.08 -5.25
C ALA A 235 28.23 -4.13 -6.35
N GLU A 236 27.85 -3.78 -7.58
CA GLU A 236 28.25 -4.56 -8.73
C GLU A 236 29.76 -4.41 -8.85
N GLY A 237 30.47 -5.53 -8.76
CA GLY A 237 31.92 -5.54 -8.94
C GLY A 237 32.23 -5.01 -10.32
N VAL A 238 32.70 -3.76 -10.41
CA VAL A 238 33.36 -3.27 -11.62
C VAL A 238 34.54 -4.22 -11.81
N LEU A 239 34.50 -5.02 -12.87
CA LEU A 239 35.70 -5.64 -13.41
C LEU A 239 36.64 -4.48 -13.72
N VAL A 240 37.50 -4.13 -12.78
CA VAL A 240 38.67 -3.32 -13.07
C VAL A 240 39.41 -4.17 -14.11
N PRO A 241 39.58 -3.69 -15.36
CA PRO A 241 40.47 -4.36 -16.29
C PRO A 241 41.77 -4.55 -15.52
N TRP A 242 42.25 -5.78 -15.43
CA TRP A 242 43.56 -6.03 -14.86
C TRP A 242 44.48 -5.00 -15.52
N PRO A 243 45.20 -4.15 -14.75
CA PRO A 243 46.21 -3.31 -15.39
C PRO A 243 47.04 -4.27 -16.20
N ASP A 244 47.13 -4.03 -17.51
CA ASP A 244 48.00 -4.81 -18.39
C ASP A 244 49.28 -4.97 -17.61
N VAL A 245 49.65 -6.24 -17.34
CA VAL A 245 50.84 -6.55 -16.59
C VAL A 245 51.96 -5.88 -17.36
N GLU A 246 52.38 -4.74 -16.86
CA GLU A 246 53.51 -3.99 -17.36
C GLU A 246 54.68 -4.93 -17.09
N GLU A 247 55.07 -5.66 -18.15
CA GLU A 247 56.28 -6.46 -18.17
C GLU A 247 57.43 -5.51 -17.87
N ALA A 248 57.84 -5.45 -16.61
CA ALA A 248 59.14 -4.97 -16.23
C ALA A 248 60.14 -6.12 -16.43
N PRO A 249 61.44 -5.86 -16.70
CA PRO A 249 62.07 -4.61 -17.14
C PRO A 249 63.17 -4.83 -18.21
N GLU A 250 63.48 -3.82 -19.03
CA GLU A 250 64.85 -3.68 -19.55
C GLU A 250 65.32 -2.23 -19.36
N GLU A 251 66.37 -2.10 -18.54
CA GLU A 251 67.27 -0.97 -18.47
C GLU A 251 67.74 -0.62 -19.88
N LEU A 252 67.78 0.67 -20.26
CA LEU A 252 68.82 1.25 -21.11
C LEU A 252 68.67 2.80 -21.16
N GLU A 253 69.70 3.43 -20.61
CA GLU A 253 70.39 4.68 -21.03
C GLU A 253 69.65 6.03 -21.13
N GLU A 254 70.17 6.96 -20.32
CA GLU A 254 70.11 8.41 -20.48
C GLU A 254 70.38 8.89 -21.91
N VAL A 255 69.48 9.71 -22.45
CA VAL A 255 69.88 10.85 -23.29
C VAL A 255 69.05 12.08 -22.89
N GLU A 256 69.78 13.02 -22.30
CA GLU A 256 69.41 14.41 -22.09
C GLU A 256 69.35 15.14 -23.45
N GLU A 257 68.26 15.86 -23.78
CA GLU A 257 68.39 17.21 -24.35
C GLU A 257 67.06 18.02 -24.53
N VAL A 258 67.14 19.24 -23.99
CA VAL A 258 66.59 20.54 -24.45
C VAL A 258 65.10 20.91 -24.30
N ARG A 259 64.89 21.76 -23.28
CA ARG A 259 63.92 22.87 -23.10
C ARG A 259 63.35 23.54 -24.37
N ARG A 260 62.07 23.94 -24.32
CA ARG A 260 61.59 25.36 -24.19
C ARG A 260 60.04 25.47 -24.12
N PRO A 261 59.47 26.61 -23.64
CA PRO A 261 58.28 26.58 -22.78
C PRO A 261 57.03 27.31 -23.32
N ALA A 262 55.98 27.23 -22.50
CA ALA A 262 54.93 28.22 -22.21
C ALA A 262 53.59 28.13 -22.95
N ARG A 263 52.50 27.91 -22.19
CA ARG A 263 51.50 28.96 -21.96
C ARG A 263 50.55 28.67 -20.79
N ARG A 264 50.59 29.56 -19.80
CA ARG A 264 49.57 29.76 -18.78
C ARG A 264 48.28 30.31 -19.41
N ARG A 265 47.13 29.74 -19.06
CA ARG A 265 45.81 30.40 -19.03
C ARG A 265 45.10 29.92 -17.76
N ARG A 266 45.24 30.62 -16.63
CA ARG A 266 44.25 31.59 -16.09
C ARG A 266 42.80 31.15 -16.30
N GLY A 267 42.23 30.53 -15.28
CA GLY A 267 40.78 30.52 -15.08
C GLY A 267 40.29 31.84 -14.49
N PRO A 268 38.97 32.05 -14.42
CA PRO A 268 38.37 32.97 -13.47
C PRO A 268 37.73 32.20 -12.32
N ALA A 269 38.05 32.67 -11.11
CA ALA A 269 37.27 32.46 -9.90
C ALA A 269 36.07 33.44 -9.90
N LEU A 270 34.90 32.97 -9.50
CA LEU A 270 33.74 33.77 -9.08
C LEU A 270 33.03 32.94 -7.99
N SER A 271 33.41 33.13 -6.71
CA SER A 271 32.84 34.09 -5.75
C SER A 271 31.40 33.76 -5.35
N VAL A 272 31.30 33.14 -4.19
CA VAL A 272 30.11 33.00 -3.34
C VAL A 272 29.76 34.39 -2.81
N GLU A 273 28.60 34.93 -3.19
CA GLU A 273 27.79 35.93 -2.47
C GLU A 273 26.84 36.66 -3.44
N SER A 274 25.66 36.10 -3.65
CA SER A 274 24.42 36.84 -3.91
C SER A 274 23.22 35.90 -3.76
N ALA A 275 23.12 35.31 -2.56
CA ALA A 275 21.83 35.02 -1.99
C ALA A 275 21.16 36.34 -1.59
N LEU A 276 19.83 36.38 -1.69
CA LEU A 276 18.91 37.52 -1.45
C LEU A 276 18.61 38.37 -2.69
N GLY A 277 17.59 37.95 -3.45
CA GLY A 277 17.03 38.83 -4.46
C GLY A 277 15.96 38.29 -5.41
N THR A 278 15.18 37.26 -5.08
CA THR A 278 14.11 36.81 -6.01
C THR A 278 12.91 36.15 -5.33
N ALA A 279 12.44 36.75 -4.24
CA ALA A 279 11.18 36.39 -3.57
C ALA A 279 10.01 37.36 -3.89
N ARG A 280 10.00 38.00 -5.07
CA ARG A 280 8.97 39.01 -5.39
C ARG A 280 8.39 39.01 -6.82
N GLN A 281 8.55 37.91 -7.57
CA GLN A 281 8.07 37.86 -8.96
C GLN A 281 7.11 36.70 -9.30
N LEU A 282 6.52 36.05 -8.29
CA LEU A 282 5.52 34.98 -8.47
C LEU A 282 4.19 35.26 -7.76
N LEU A 283 3.83 36.53 -7.60
CA LEU A 283 2.58 36.94 -6.93
C LEU A 283 1.75 37.97 -7.72
N GLN A 284 1.79 37.93 -9.06
CA GLN A 284 0.97 38.81 -9.92
C GLN A 284 0.44 38.15 -11.21
N GLN A 285 0.03 36.87 -11.19
CA GLN A 285 -0.76 36.30 -12.30
C GLN A 285 -1.87 35.36 -11.81
N ALA A 286 -2.68 35.83 -10.86
CA ALA A 286 -3.94 35.19 -10.51
C ALA A 286 -5.03 36.26 -10.41
N GLN A 287 -5.42 36.81 -11.56
CA GLN A 287 -6.70 37.48 -11.75
C GLN A 287 -6.96 37.66 -13.26
N HIS A 288 -8.17 37.25 -13.66
CA HIS A 288 -8.83 37.43 -14.95
C HIS A 288 -8.79 36.23 -15.90
N GLY A 289 -9.98 35.65 -16.13
CA GLY A 289 -10.16 34.63 -17.17
C GLY A 289 -11.45 33.81 -17.09
N LEU A 290 -12.58 34.39 -16.68
CA LEU A 290 -13.90 33.82 -16.90
C LEU A 290 -14.27 33.95 -18.39
N GLY A 291 -14.60 32.82 -19.02
CA GLY A 291 -15.56 32.73 -20.12
C GLY A 291 -15.10 33.15 -21.52
N ALA A 292 -14.98 32.17 -22.42
CA ALA A 292 -15.58 32.18 -23.77
C ALA A 292 -14.98 31.04 -24.61
N LEU A 293 -15.80 30.03 -24.92
CA LEU A 293 -15.48 29.01 -25.92
C LEU A 293 -16.22 29.34 -27.23
N PRO A 294 -15.52 29.54 -28.35
CA PRO A 294 -16.11 29.35 -29.65
C PRO A 294 -15.52 28.09 -30.31
N ARG A 295 -16.36 27.06 -30.48
CA ARG A 295 -16.10 25.97 -31.43
C ARG A 295 -16.41 26.47 -32.84
N ARG A 296 -15.37 26.62 -33.66
CA ARG A 296 -15.48 26.58 -35.13
C ARG A 296 -14.28 25.84 -35.69
N LEU A 297 -14.54 24.74 -36.39
CA LEU A 297 -14.06 24.47 -37.75
C LEU A 297 -14.66 23.13 -38.19
N VAL A 298 -15.57 23.21 -39.16
CA VAL A 298 -16.03 22.10 -40.00
C VAL A 298 -15.44 22.34 -41.38
N PRO A 299 -14.88 21.32 -42.08
CA PRO A 299 -14.49 21.46 -43.47
C PRO A 299 -15.66 21.14 -44.41
N GLN A 300 -15.74 21.92 -45.49
CA GLN A 300 -16.70 21.81 -46.59
C GLN A 300 -16.44 20.57 -47.46
N ARG A 301 -17.53 19.97 -47.97
CA ARG A 301 -17.55 19.38 -49.32
C ARG A 301 -18.93 19.52 -49.94
N SER A 302 -18.95 20.18 -51.09
CA SER A 302 -20.11 20.48 -51.94
C SER A 302 -20.52 19.27 -52.78
N GLY A 303 -21.81 19.15 -53.09
CA GLY A 303 -22.29 18.24 -54.13
C GLY A 303 -23.80 18.08 -54.26
N ALA A 304 -24.37 18.81 -55.23
CA ALA A 304 -25.55 18.48 -56.06
C ALA A 304 -26.98 18.56 -55.49
N ALA A 305 -27.87 19.04 -56.37
CA ALA A 305 -29.22 19.55 -56.15
C ALA A 305 -30.34 18.55 -56.53
N ARG A 306 -31.50 18.58 -55.82
CA ARG A 306 -32.91 18.47 -56.33
C ARG A 306 -33.96 18.42 -55.18
N PRO A 307 -35.29 18.58 -55.43
CA PRO A 307 -36.07 19.71 -54.92
C PRO A 307 -37.02 19.41 -53.73
N ALA A 308 -37.70 20.48 -53.30
CA ALA A 308 -38.50 20.66 -52.08
C ALA A 308 -39.62 19.63 -51.80
N ARG A 309 -39.78 19.31 -50.52
CA ARG A 309 -40.93 18.61 -49.91
C ARG A 309 -41.37 19.38 -48.64
N PRO A 310 -42.67 19.57 -48.38
CA PRO A 310 -43.12 20.49 -47.34
C PRO A 310 -42.89 19.93 -45.92
N VAL A 311 -42.50 20.84 -45.03
CA VAL A 311 -42.23 20.59 -43.60
C VAL A 311 -43.53 20.20 -42.89
N ARG A 312 -43.58 18.97 -42.35
CA ARG A 312 -44.62 18.52 -41.43
C ARG A 312 -44.21 18.95 -40.01
N ARG A 313 -44.97 19.87 -39.41
CA ARG A 313 -44.79 20.31 -38.02
C ARG A 313 -45.04 19.13 -37.07
N THR A 314 -44.05 18.78 -36.26
CA THR A 314 -44.22 17.91 -35.09
C THR A 314 -44.76 18.73 -33.91
N PRO A 315 -45.72 18.23 -33.11
CA PRO A 315 -46.17 18.91 -31.91
C PRO A 315 -45.14 18.75 -30.78
N ALA A 316 -44.98 19.82 -29.99
CA ALA A 316 -44.15 19.83 -28.80
C ALA A 316 -44.70 18.87 -27.72
N ALA A 317 -43.81 18.12 -27.08
CA ALA A 317 -44.13 17.26 -25.94
C ALA A 317 -44.64 18.08 -24.73
N PRO A 318 -45.62 17.56 -23.96
CA PRO A 318 -46.17 18.27 -22.81
C PRO A 318 -45.16 18.25 -21.65
N ARG A 319 -44.70 19.43 -21.23
CA ARG A 319 -43.98 19.60 -19.97
C ARG A 319 -44.99 19.51 -18.82
N GLY A 320 -45.05 18.35 -18.17
CA GLY A 320 -45.77 18.18 -16.91
C GLY A 320 -45.14 19.06 -15.83
N ARG A 321 -45.91 20.05 -15.35
CA ARG A 321 -45.57 20.83 -14.17
C ARG A 321 -45.76 19.94 -12.94
N PHE A 322 -44.69 19.33 -12.44
CA PHE A 322 -44.68 18.81 -11.08
C PHE A 322 -44.32 19.95 -10.13
N ASP A 323 -45.18 20.14 -9.13
CA ASP A 323 -45.12 21.20 -8.13
C ASP A 323 -43.78 21.13 -7.37
N SER A 324 -42.98 22.19 -7.43
CA SER A 324 -41.60 22.24 -6.91
C SER A 324 -41.52 22.00 -5.39
N ARG A 325 -42.65 22.13 -4.69
CA ARG A 325 -42.80 21.80 -3.27
C ARG A 325 -42.71 20.31 -3.00
N VAL A 326 -43.18 19.46 -3.92
CA VAL A 326 -43.14 18.00 -3.80
C VAL A 326 -41.70 17.49 -3.94
N ILE A 327 -40.91 18.10 -4.82
CA ILE A 327 -39.50 17.75 -5.02
C ILE A 327 -38.66 18.11 -3.78
N GLY A 328 -38.92 19.27 -3.17
CA GLY A 328 -38.24 19.70 -1.94
C GLY A 328 -38.53 18.80 -0.74
N VAL A 329 -39.78 18.38 -0.56
CA VAL A 329 -40.17 17.46 0.53
C VAL A 329 -39.55 16.07 0.33
N LEU A 330 -39.54 15.56 -0.90
CA LEU A 330 -38.96 14.25 -1.20
C LEU A 330 -37.44 14.22 -0.95
N ALA A 331 -36.73 15.31 -1.27
CA ALA A 331 -35.29 15.43 -1.07
C ALA A 331 -34.87 15.39 0.42
N ILE A 332 -35.75 15.81 1.34
CA ILE A 332 -35.51 15.77 2.79
C ILE A 332 -36.01 14.44 3.39
N LEU A 333 -37.11 13.90 2.86
CA LEU A 333 -37.75 12.71 3.42
C LEU A 333 -36.91 11.45 3.19
N VAL A 334 -36.25 11.32 2.04
CA VAL A 334 -35.37 10.18 1.73
C VAL A 334 -34.19 10.05 2.72
N PRO A 335 -33.36 11.09 2.98
CA PRO A 335 -32.26 10.97 3.94
C PRO A 335 -32.73 10.73 5.38
N VAL A 336 -33.87 11.30 5.79
CA VAL A 336 -34.46 11.05 7.11
C VAL A 336 -34.93 9.60 7.24
N LEU A 337 -35.56 9.06 6.20
CA LEU A 337 -35.99 7.66 6.18
C LEU A 337 -34.80 6.70 6.23
N VAL A 338 -33.73 6.99 5.49
CA VAL A 338 -32.48 6.21 5.53
C VAL A 338 -31.84 6.26 6.93
N LEU A 339 -31.79 7.44 7.55
CA LEU A 339 -31.27 7.58 8.91
C LEU A 339 -32.11 6.79 9.93
N ALA A 340 -33.45 6.85 9.81
CA ALA A 340 -34.35 6.09 10.66
C ALA A 340 -34.16 4.57 10.49
N ILE A 341 -34.01 4.09 9.25
CA ILE A 341 -33.73 2.68 8.97
C ILE A 341 -32.38 2.27 9.58
N VAL A 342 -31.34 3.07 9.45
CA VAL A 342 -30.02 2.79 10.05
C VAL A 342 -30.12 2.73 11.58
N LEU A 343 -30.82 3.67 12.21
CA LEU A 343 -31.04 3.68 13.67
C LEU A 343 -31.84 2.47 14.14
N ILE A 344 -32.92 2.11 13.44
CA ILE A 344 -33.74 0.93 13.75
C ILE A 344 -32.91 -0.35 13.58
N THR A 345 -32.14 -0.46 12.49
CA THR A 345 -31.32 -1.64 12.21
C THR A 345 -30.22 -1.79 13.26
N ARG A 346 -29.58 -0.69 13.66
CA ARG A 346 -28.60 -0.68 14.74
C ARG A 346 -29.23 -1.06 16.08
N TYR A 347 -30.41 -0.52 16.40
CA TYR A 347 -31.12 -0.84 17.63
C TYR A 347 -31.55 -2.31 17.68
N GLN A 348 -32.07 -2.85 16.58
CA GLN A 348 -32.41 -4.27 16.46
C GLN A 348 -31.16 -5.16 16.61
N TYR A 349 -30.04 -4.78 15.99
CA TYR A 349 -28.78 -5.51 16.10
C TYR A 349 -28.23 -5.51 17.54
N GLU A 350 -28.22 -4.35 18.20
CA GLU A 350 -27.81 -4.23 19.61
C GLU A 350 -28.75 -5.02 20.54
N SER A 351 -30.06 -5.01 20.27
CA SER A 351 -31.04 -5.75 21.07
C SER A 351 -30.92 -7.26 20.91
N SER A 352 -30.68 -7.76 19.69
CA SER A 352 -30.46 -9.19 19.43
C SER A 352 -29.16 -9.69 20.04
N ARG A 353 -28.07 -8.90 19.96
CA ARG A 353 -26.78 -9.22 20.59
C ARG A 353 -26.90 -9.31 22.11
N ARG A 354 -27.58 -8.34 22.76
CA ARG A 354 -27.84 -8.36 24.21
C ARG A 354 -28.68 -9.56 24.64
N ALA A 355 -29.68 -9.95 23.84
CA ALA A 355 -30.51 -11.12 24.13
C ALA A 355 -29.71 -12.45 24.04
N GLN A 356 -28.79 -12.56 23.08
CA GLN A 356 -27.91 -13.73 22.93
C GLN A 356 -26.92 -13.86 24.09
N ILE A 357 -26.29 -12.75 24.49
CA ILE A 357 -25.37 -12.73 25.65
C ILE A 357 -26.13 -13.09 26.94
N ALA A 358 -27.31 -12.50 27.16
CA ALA A 358 -28.13 -12.82 28.33
C ALA A 358 -28.55 -14.30 28.36
N ALA A 359 -28.83 -14.91 27.21
CA ALA A 359 -29.17 -16.32 27.12
C ALA A 359 -27.97 -17.23 27.44
N LEU A 360 -26.77 -16.91 26.95
CA LEU A 360 -25.54 -17.66 27.25
C LEU A 360 -25.17 -17.58 28.73
N LEU A 361 -25.25 -16.39 29.33
CA LEU A 361 -25.00 -16.20 30.77
C LEU A 361 -26.00 -16.96 31.64
N ARG A 362 -27.27 -17.01 31.22
CA ARG A 362 -28.30 -17.80 31.92
C ARG A 362 -28.01 -19.30 31.85
N GLN A 363 -27.64 -19.81 30.68
CA GLN A 363 -27.26 -21.22 30.52
C GLN A 363 -26.01 -21.59 31.33
N ALA A 364 -25.01 -20.70 31.39
CA ALA A 364 -23.82 -20.90 32.22
C ALA A 364 -24.18 -20.93 33.73
N SER A 365 -25.12 -20.08 34.15
CA SER A 365 -25.62 -20.01 35.53
C SER A 365 -26.39 -21.28 35.90
N ASP A 366 -27.25 -21.77 35.02
CA ASP A 366 -28.02 -23.00 35.21
C ASP A 366 -27.11 -24.24 35.25
N ALA A 367 -26.09 -24.30 34.38
CA ALA A 367 -25.07 -25.34 34.40
C ALA A 367 -24.32 -25.34 35.74
N ARG A 368 -23.95 -24.17 36.26
CA ARG A 368 -23.32 -24.02 37.58
C ARG A 368 -24.23 -24.47 38.73
N ALA A 369 -25.52 -24.16 38.68
CA ALA A 369 -26.49 -24.58 39.70
C ALA A 369 -26.64 -26.11 39.73
N SER A 370 -26.58 -26.76 38.57
CA SER A 370 -26.74 -28.22 38.45
C SER A 370 -25.60 -29.02 39.12
N ILE A 371 -24.40 -28.42 39.27
CA ILE A 371 -23.23 -29.00 39.94
C ILE A 371 -23.53 -29.34 41.41
N VAL A 372 -24.33 -28.52 42.09
CA VAL A 372 -24.63 -28.69 43.54
C VAL A 372 -25.59 -29.86 43.78
N THR A 373 -26.42 -30.19 42.79
CA THR A 373 -27.40 -31.28 42.86
C THR A 373 -26.87 -32.63 42.36
N MET A 374 -25.74 -32.67 41.65
CA MET A 374 -25.17 -33.89 41.09
C MET A 374 -24.17 -34.56 42.05
N GLY A 375 -24.38 -35.84 42.38
CA GLY A 375 -23.52 -36.61 43.29
C GLY A 375 -22.33 -37.32 42.64
N GLN A 376 -22.25 -37.35 41.30
CA GLN A 376 -21.17 -38.04 40.57
C GLN A 376 -20.12 -37.03 40.06
N ARG A 377 -18.84 -37.28 40.37
CA ARG A 377 -17.71 -36.40 40.02
C ARG A 377 -17.54 -36.17 38.52
N ASP A 378 -17.84 -37.17 37.69
CA ASP A 378 -17.68 -37.04 36.23
C ASP A 378 -18.73 -36.11 35.61
N GLN A 379 -19.96 -36.14 36.14
CA GLN A 379 -21.03 -35.23 35.71
C GLN A 379 -20.75 -33.78 36.15
N GLN A 380 -20.21 -33.58 37.36
CA GLN A 380 -19.76 -32.28 37.83
C GLN A 380 -18.65 -31.70 36.94
N ARG A 381 -17.70 -32.54 36.52
CA ARG A 381 -16.62 -32.13 35.62
C ARG A 381 -17.14 -31.75 34.23
N GLN A 382 -18.09 -32.50 33.68
CA GLN A 382 -18.71 -32.18 32.39
C GLN A 382 -19.53 -30.88 32.46
N ALA A 383 -20.32 -30.68 33.51
CA ALA A 383 -21.08 -29.44 33.72
C ALA A 383 -20.16 -28.21 33.87
N LEU A 384 -19.00 -28.38 34.53
CA LEU A 384 -18.00 -27.32 34.65
C LEU A 384 -17.38 -26.95 33.30
N LEU A 385 -16.98 -27.95 32.50
CA LEU A 385 -16.44 -27.73 31.16
C LEU A 385 -17.46 -27.05 30.23
N GLN A 386 -18.74 -27.42 30.37
CA GLN A 386 -19.83 -26.79 29.62
C GLN A 386 -20.06 -25.34 30.04
N ALA A 387 -20.01 -25.03 31.34
CA ALA A 387 -20.12 -23.66 31.82
C ALA A 387 -18.96 -22.77 31.34
N ILE A 388 -17.73 -23.30 31.34
CA ILE A 388 -16.55 -22.58 30.81
C ILE A 388 -16.71 -22.29 29.31
N SER A 389 -17.14 -23.27 28.50
CA SER A 389 -17.29 -23.05 27.06
C SER A 389 -18.39 -22.03 26.71
N LEU A 390 -19.46 -21.96 27.51
CA LEU A 390 -20.51 -20.96 27.35
C LEU A 390 -20.03 -19.53 27.69
N ILE A 391 -19.15 -19.41 28.70
CA ILE A 391 -18.53 -18.13 29.06
C ILE A 391 -17.54 -17.69 27.98
N ASP A 392 -16.72 -18.60 27.44
CA ASP A 392 -15.81 -18.31 26.33
C ASP A 392 -16.57 -17.83 25.07
N GLN A 393 -17.72 -18.44 24.77
CA GLN A 393 -18.60 -18.00 23.68
C GLN A 393 -19.19 -16.61 23.93
N ALA A 394 -19.54 -16.29 25.18
CA ALA A 394 -20.00 -14.95 25.54
C ALA A 394 -18.89 -13.89 25.41
N LEU A 395 -17.65 -14.21 25.83
CA LEU A 395 -16.47 -13.34 25.72
C LEU A 395 -16.05 -13.08 24.26
N GLN A 396 -16.21 -14.06 23.37
CA GLN A 396 -16.00 -13.87 21.93
C GLN A 396 -17.02 -12.90 21.31
N LEU A 397 -18.24 -12.83 21.88
CA LEU A 397 -19.29 -11.93 21.42
C LEU A 397 -19.15 -10.53 22.00
N ASP A 398 -18.62 -10.35 23.23
CA ASP A 398 -18.33 -9.05 23.84
C ASP A 398 -17.00 -9.02 24.63
N PRO A 399 -15.88 -8.59 24.00
CA PRO A 399 -14.56 -8.60 24.63
C PRO A 399 -14.34 -7.55 25.72
N GLN A 400 -15.31 -6.67 25.99
CA GLN A 400 -15.14 -5.46 26.81
C GLN A 400 -15.86 -5.50 28.17
N GLU A 401 -16.68 -6.51 28.46
CA GLU A 401 -17.28 -6.68 29.81
C GLU A 401 -16.44 -7.65 30.66
N PRO A 402 -15.94 -7.23 31.84
CA PRO A 402 -15.32 -8.16 32.78
C PRO A 402 -16.40 -9.07 33.39
N ALA A 403 -16.12 -10.37 33.38
CA ALA A 403 -16.97 -11.45 33.91
C ALA A 403 -17.19 -11.37 35.42
#